data_AF-A0A8I0LAZ4-F1
#
_entry.id   AF-A0A8I0LAZ4-F1
#
_cell.length_a   1.000
_cell.length_b   1.000
_cell.length_c   1.000
_cell.angle_alpha   90.00
_cell.angle_beta   90.00
_cell.angle_gamma   90.00
#
_symmetry.space_group_name_H-M   'P 1'
#
loop_
_entity.id
_entity.type
_entity.pdbx_description
1 polymer ?
#
loop_
_entity_poly.entity_id
_entity_poly.type
_entity_poly.pdbx_seq_one_letter_code
_entity_poly.pdbx_strand_id
1 'polypeptide(L)' 'IGTLQTNKVKYIIDKVTMIHSLDREVLCEEIQKRAEKIDRIIDCLVQVNISKEETKHGLYKDDVVDFVKMVSEKYPNI' A
#
# COMPACT_ATOMS: atom_id res chain seq x y z
N ILE A 1 -0.06 4.63 -9.42
CA ILE A 1 -1.27 5.45 -9.18
C ILE A 1 -2.58 4.69 -9.40
N GLY A 2 -2.68 3.74 -10.34
CA GLY A 2 -3.87 2.89 -10.46
C GLY A 2 -3.97 1.83 -9.37
N THR A 3 -5.13 1.19 -9.26
CA THR A 3 -5.37 0.07 -8.34
C THR A 3 -4.31 -1.01 -8.53
N LEU A 4 -3.63 -1.39 -7.45
CA LEU A 4 -2.57 -2.39 -7.49
C LEU A 4 -3.11 -3.75 -7.03
N GLN A 5 -3.12 -4.70 -7.96
CA GLN A 5 -3.37 -6.10 -7.62
C GLN A 5 -2.12 -6.69 -6.95
N THR A 6 -2.31 -7.42 -5.85
CA THR A 6 -1.21 -7.95 -5.02
C THR A 6 -0.23 -8.81 -5.84
N ASN A 7 -0.72 -9.67 -6.72
CA ASN A 7 0.13 -10.52 -7.59
C ASN A 7 0.94 -9.73 -8.63
N LYS A 8 0.62 -8.44 -8.87
CA LYS A 8 1.34 -7.58 -9.82
C LYS A 8 2.47 -6.77 -9.18
N VAL A 9 2.54 -6.70 -7.84
CA VAL A 9 3.60 -5.98 -7.11
C VAL A 9 4.98 -6.36 -7.61
N LYS A 10 5.22 -7.66 -7.83
CA LYS A 10 6.49 -8.21 -8.34
C LYS A 10 6.99 -7.66 -9.66
N TYR A 11 6.12 -7.07 -10.48
CA TYR A 11 6.50 -6.53 -11.79
C TYR A 11 6.88 -5.05 -11.74
N ILE A 12 6.54 -4.36 -10.65
CA ILE A 12 6.67 -2.92 -10.52
C ILE A 12 7.57 -2.48 -9.37
N ILE A 13 7.76 -3.33 -8.36
CA ILE A 13 8.45 -2.99 -7.09
C ILE A 13 9.87 -2.44 -7.31
N ASP A 14 10.55 -2.90 -8.35
CA ASP A 14 11.89 -2.49 -8.75
C ASP A 14 11.90 -1.31 -9.74
N LYS A 15 10.75 -0.96 -10.32
CA LYS A 15 10.61 0.00 -11.43
C LYS A 15 9.95 1.31 -11.06
N VAL A 16 9.25 1.35 -9.93
CA VAL A 16 8.55 2.56 -9.46
C VAL A 16 9.29 3.18 -8.28
N THR A 17 9.09 4.48 -8.12
CA THR A 17 9.55 5.23 -6.96
C THR A 17 8.50 5.21 -5.85
N MET A 18 7.21 5.33 -6.21
CA MET A 18 6.13 5.48 -5.23
C MET A 18 4.84 4.77 -5.65
N ILE A 19 4.14 4.17 -4.68
CA ILE A 19 2.84 3.50 -4.87
C ILE A 19 1.74 4.34 -4.19
N HIS A 20 0.78 4.86 -4.97
CA HIS A 20 -0.26 5.76 -4.44
C HIS A 20 -1.57 5.05 -4.06
N SER A 21 -1.61 3.73 -4.20
CA SER A 21 -2.82 2.92 -4.09
C SER A 21 -2.74 1.90 -2.96
N LEU A 22 -2.05 2.26 -1.86
CA LEU A 22 -1.98 1.43 -0.67
C LEU A 22 -3.30 1.54 0.10
N ASP A 23 -4.09 0.45 0.16
CA ASP A 23 -5.44 0.48 0.74
C ASP A 23 -5.77 -0.72 1.65
N ARG A 24 -4.88 -1.71 1.77
CA ARG A 24 -5.15 -2.94 2.52
C ARG A 24 -3.88 -3.63 3.00
N GLU A 25 -4.00 -4.36 4.11
CA GLU A 25 -2.87 -5.06 4.77
C GLU A 25 -2.20 -6.08 3.84
N VAL A 26 -2.97 -6.88 3.10
CA VAL A 26 -2.45 -7.88 2.14
C VAL A 26 -1.57 -7.25 1.06
N LEU A 27 -1.82 -5.99 0.68
CA LEU A 27 -0.97 -5.29 -0.27
C LEU A 27 0.36 -4.87 0.38
N CYS A 28 0.31 -4.42 1.63
CA CYS A 28 1.49 -4.09 2.43
C CYS A 28 2.39 -5.33 2.59
N GLU A 29 1.82 -6.47 2.97
CA GLU A 29 2.58 -7.73 3.13
C GLU A 29 3.37 -8.10 1.88
N GLU A 30 2.75 -8.03 0.69
CA GLU A 30 3.44 -8.37 -0.55
C GLU A 30 4.46 -7.28 -0.95
N ILE A 31 4.21 -6.00 -0.67
CA ILE A 31 5.20 -4.93 -0.89
C ILE A 31 6.41 -5.17 0.02
N GLN A 32 6.22 -5.30 1.34
CA GLN A 32 7.28 -5.57 2.32
C GLN A 32 8.13 -6.77 1.89
N LYS A 33 7.50 -7.91 1.63
CA LYS A 33 8.17 -9.16 1.22
C LYS A 33 9.01 -9.01 -0.04
N ARG A 34 8.62 -8.12 -0.96
CA ARG A 34 9.34 -7.87 -2.21
C ARG A 34 10.43 -6.82 -2.05
N ALA A 35 10.14 -5.79 -1.27
CA ALA A 35 11.05 -4.70 -0.92
C ALA A 35 12.26 -5.24 -0.14
N GLU A 36 12.04 -6.14 0.83
CA GLU A 36 13.11 -6.85 1.55
C GLU A 36 14.04 -7.63 0.61
N LYS A 37 13.50 -8.29 -0.42
CA LYS A 37 14.29 -9.10 -1.36
C LYS A 37 15.21 -8.27 -2.26
N ILE A 38 14.87 -7.00 -2.47
CA ILE A 38 15.64 -6.09 -3.30
C ILE A 38 16.37 -5.02 -2.47
N ASP A 39 16.33 -5.15 -1.14
CA ASP A 39 16.91 -4.23 -0.16
C ASP A 39 16.52 -2.76 -0.42
N ARG A 40 15.22 -2.51 -0.58
CA ARG A 40 14.67 -1.15 -0.80
C ARG A 40 13.57 -0.84 0.20
N ILE A 41 13.41 0.45 0.46
CA ILE A 41 12.22 1.03 1.10
C ILE A 41 11.36 1.61 -0.01
N ILE A 42 10.05 1.38 0.03
CA ILE A 42 9.12 1.73 -1.04
C ILE A 42 8.15 2.79 -0.54
N ASP A 43 8.32 4.02 -1.04
CA ASP A 43 7.42 5.11 -0.71
C ASP A 43 5.97 4.77 -1.09
N CYS A 44 5.06 4.94 -0.15
CA CYS A 44 3.64 4.66 -0.35
C CYS A 44 2.75 5.82 0.10
N LEU A 45 1.65 6.04 -0.63
CA LEU A 45 0.53 6.86 -0.18
C LEU A 45 -0.68 5.98 0.09
N VAL A 46 -1.36 6.27 1.20
CA VAL A 46 -2.62 5.62 1.55
C VAL A 46 -3.75 6.19 0.71
N GLN A 47 -4.47 5.30 0.03
CA GLN A 47 -5.64 5.67 -0.76
C GLN A 47 -6.88 5.73 0.12
N VAL A 48 -7.56 6.89 0.12
CA VAL A 48 -8.73 7.15 0.96
C VAL A 48 -9.98 7.35 0.11
N ASN A 49 -11.04 6.64 0.44
CA ASN A 49 -12.37 6.80 -0.16
C ASN A 49 -13.15 7.89 0.59
N ILE A 50 -13.15 9.11 0.04
CA ILE A 50 -13.83 10.26 0.65
C ILE A 50 -15.35 10.23 0.39
N SER A 51 -15.80 9.65 -0.72
CA SER A 51 -17.23 9.68 -1.09
C SER A 51 -18.09 8.64 -0.39
N LYS A 52 -17.50 7.75 0.42
CA LYS A 52 -18.21 6.65 1.12
C LYS A 52 -19.04 5.76 0.18
N GLU A 53 -18.61 5.64 -1.08
CA GLU A 53 -19.24 4.76 -2.06
C GLU A 53 -18.56 3.40 -2.00
N GLU A 54 -19.31 2.33 -1.76
CA GLU A 54 -18.76 0.95 -1.64
C GLU A 54 -18.02 0.48 -2.91
N THR A 55 -18.35 1.06 -4.07
CA THR A 55 -17.74 0.71 -5.35
C THR A 55 -16.36 1.33 -5.55
N LYS A 56 -15.95 2.30 -4.71
CA LYS A 56 -14.65 2.97 -4.82
C LYS A 56 -13.61 2.34 -3.92
N HIS A 57 -12.40 2.18 -4.47
CA HIS A 57 -11.24 1.69 -3.75
C HIS A 57 -10.69 2.72 -2.75
N GLY A 58 -10.00 2.22 -1.72
CA GLY A 58 -9.44 3.01 -0.64
C GLY A 58 -10.12 2.75 0.70
N LEU A 59 -9.43 3.14 1.77
CA LEU A 59 -9.92 3.04 3.14
C LEU A 59 -10.98 4.11 3.41
N TYR A 60 -11.92 3.83 4.31
CA TYR A 60 -12.75 4.90 4.84
C TYR A 60 -11.88 5.86 5.64
N LYS A 61 -12.24 7.15 5.62
CA LYS A 61 -11.52 8.21 6.32
C LYS A 61 -11.24 7.86 7.79
N ASP A 62 -12.19 7.20 8.44
CA ASP A 62 -12.14 6.89 9.86
C ASP A 62 -11.10 5.77 10.16
N ASP A 63 -10.80 4.91 9.19
CA ASP A 63 -9.85 3.79 9.34
C ASP A 63 -8.39 4.19 8.99
N VAL A 64 -8.19 5.35 8.37
CA VAL A 64 -6.88 5.76 7.81
C VAL A 64 -5.80 5.85 8.89
N VAL A 65 -6.12 6.45 10.03
CA VAL A 65 -5.12 6.67 11.10
C VAL A 65 -4.63 5.36 11.67
N ASP A 66 -5.54 4.42 11.92
CA ASP A 66 -5.20 3.10 12.46
C ASP A 66 -4.45 2.26 11.43
N PHE A 67 -4.83 2.36 10.16
CA PHE A 67 -4.10 1.73 9.07
C PHE A 67 -2.65 2.25 8.98
N VAL A 68 -2.44 3.57 9.00
CA VAL A 68 -1.09 4.16 8.94
C VAL A 68 -0.23 3.71 10.11
N LYS A 69 -0.76 3.72 11.34
CA LYS A 69 -0.03 3.21 12.52
C LYS A 69 0.38 1.76 12.35
N MET A 70 -0.57 0.90 11.95
CA MET A 70 -0.32 -0.50 11.69
C MET A 70 0.79 -0.69 10.65
N VAL A 71 0.77 0.08 9.57
CA VAL A 71 1.80 0.00 8.52
C VAL A 71 3.17 0.38 9.06
N SER A 72 3.27 1.52 9.77
CA SER A 72 4.54 2.01 10.33
C SER A 72 5.14 1.07 11.39
N GLU A 73 4.30 0.33 12.12
CA GLU A 73 4.76 -0.61 13.15
C GLU A 73 5.18 -1.97 12.57
N LYS A 74 4.48 -2.45 11.54
CA LYS A 74 4.67 -3.82 11.01
C LYS A 74 5.58 -3.92 9.79
N TYR A 75 5.68 -2.89 8.95
CA TYR A 75 6.32 -2.97 7.64
C TYR A 75 7.46 -1.96 7.48
N PRO A 76 8.69 -2.30 7.91
CA PRO A 76 9.83 -1.36 7.91
C PRO A 76 10.33 -0.96 6.50
N ASN A 77 9.92 -1.65 5.44
CA ASN A 77 10.32 -1.37 4.06
C ASN A 77 9.22 -0.65 3.25
N ILE A 78 8.24 -0.06 3.93
CA ILE A 78 7.12 0.72 3.37
C ILE A 78 7.10 2.11 3.99
#